data_AF-A0A8X7BRK9-F1
#
_entry.id   AF-A0A8X7BRK9-F1
#
_cell.length_a   1.000
_cell.length_b   1.000
_cell.length_c   1.000
_cell.angle_alpha   90.00
_cell.angle_beta   90.00
_cell.angle_gamma   90.00
#
_symmetry.space_group_name_H-M   'P 1'
#
loop_
_entity.id
_entity.type
_entity.pdbx_description
1 polymer ?
#
loop_
_entity_poly.entity_id
_entity_poly.type
_entity_poly.pdbx_seq_one_letter_code
_entity_poly.pdbx_strand_id
1 'polypeptide(L)'
;MKVVILGNINMKMCSFRLLYLNVFVYLLSNIELSNGISCKNEKNEDVDWYIIYKIPIIESEKKGSYLRSGIAYAYLTSDDPDGWKLSSINIQSQNSMLGRTLTGFREKVDEDEDVAYLFYNDQAPDTDKTAVGHLKGYLAFDVKSGVWMIHSIPKYTKPDKHEFPSNARTNGQMALCITLSTESLNDIC
;
A
#
# COMPACT_ATOMS: atom_id res chain seq x y z
N MET A 1 -33.06 65.99 31.07
CA MET A 1 -33.12 64.74 31.87
C MET A 1 -32.06 63.80 31.32
N LYS A 2 -30.97 63.62 32.07
CA LYS A 2 -29.80 62.78 31.71
C LYS A 2 -30.12 61.32 32.04
N VAL A 3 -29.90 60.40 31.11
CA VAL A 3 -29.71 58.98 31.43
C VAL A 3 -28.27 58.64 31.07
N VAL A 4 -27.48 58.35 32.10
CA VAL A 4 -26.10 57.84 32.00
C VAL A 4 -26.21 56.32 32.07
N ILE A 5 -25.75 55.62 31.04
CA ILE A 5 -25.52 54.17 31.12
C ILE A 5 -24.01 53.97 31.34
N LEU A 6 -23.64 53.68 32.58
CA LEU A 6 -22.35 53.12 32.94
C LEU A 6 -22.38 51.63 32.63
N GLY A 7 -21.52 51.18 31.72
CA GLY A 7 -21.36 49.78 31.39
C GLY A 7 -19.92 49.50 30.99
N ASN A 8 -19.10 49.10 31.96
CA ASN A 8 -17.77 48.55 31.74
C ASN A 8 -17.91 47.23 30.97
N ILE A 9 -17.60 47.21 29.68
CA ILE A 9 -17.50 45.97 28.90
C ILE A 9 -16.11 45.38 29.14
N ASN A 10 -15.93 44.72 30.28
CA ASN A 10 -14.81 43.81 30.50
C ASN A 10 -15.29 42.38 30.21
N MET A 11 -15.62 42.14 28.94
CA MET A 11 -16.13 40.86 28.48
C MET A 11 -14.94 39.94 28.17
N LYS A 12 -14.59 39.12 29.17
CA LYS A 12 -13.82 37.86 29.11
C LYS A 12 -13.25 37.50 27.72
N MET A 13 -12.16 38.15 27.33
CA MET A 13 -11.37 37.84 26.13
C MET A 13 -10.73 36.42 26.16
N CYS A 14 -10.77 35.76 27.33
CA CYS A 14 -10.22 34.41 27.56
C CYS A 14 -11.17 33.30 27.07
N SER A 15 -12.50 33.49 27.16
CA SER A 15 -13.48 32.45 26.81
C SER A 15 -13.63 32.24 25.30
N PHE A 16 -13.48 33.30 24.51
CA PHE A 16 -13.50 33.22 23.05
C PHE A 16 -12.26 32.49 22.52
N ARG A 17 -11.07 32.76 23.07
CA ARG A 17 -9.82 32.06 22.69
C ARG A 17 -9.91 30.55 22.90
N LEU A 18 -10.47 30.11 24.03
CA LEU A 18 -10.71 28.70 24.31
C LEU A 18 -11.70 28.07 23.31
N LEU A 19 -12.77 28.79 22.94
CA LEU A 19 -13.73 28.29 21.96
C LEU A 19 -13.12 28.13 20.57
N TYR A 20 -12.36 29.13 20.09
CA TYR A 20 -11.65 29.07 18.81
C TYR A 20 -10.61 27.95 18.78
N LEU A 21 -9.89 27.73 19.88
CA LEU A 21 -8.90 26.65 19.97
C LEU A 21 -9.57 25.27 19.88
N ASN A 22 -10.70 25.06 20.55
CA ASN A 22 -11.44 23.80 20.50
C ASN A 22 -12.07 23.57 19.12
N VAL A 23 -12.61 24.61 18.48
CA VAL A 23 -13.13 24.53 17.11
C VAL A 23 -12.00 24.24 16.12
N PHE A 24 -10.83 24.86 16.28
CA PHE A 24 -9.68 24.63 15.42
C PHE A 24 -9.09 23.23 15.59
N VAL A 25 -8.98 22.72 16.82
CA VAL A 25 -8.56 21.33 17.09
C VAL A 25 -9.57 20.33 16.54
N TYR A 26 -10.88 20.61 16.65
CA TYR A 26 -11.92 19.79 16.05
C TYR A 26 -11.88 19.82 14.51
N LEU A 27 -11.61 20.97 13.90
CA LEU A 27 -11.44 21.08 12.45
C LEU A 27 -10.19 20.32 11.97
N LEU A 28 -9.07 20.40 12.70
CA LEU A 28 -7.85 19.65 12.39
C LEU A 28 -8.01 18.13 12.59
N SER A 29 -8.80 17.69 13.57
CA SER A 29 -9.04 16.25 13.79
C SER A 29 -9.91 15.59 12.70
N ASN A 30 -10.53 16.37 11.82
CA ASN A 30 -11.34 15.88 10.71
C ASN A 30 -10.67 16.07 9.34
N ILE A 31 -9.40 16.50 9.30
CA ILE A 31 -8.63 16.49 8.05
C ILE A 31 -8.11 15.07 7.87
N GLU A 32 -8.87 14.22 7.19
CA GLU A 32 -8.33 12.99 6.63
C GLU A 32 -7.41 13.38 5.47
N LEU A 33 -6.11 13.36 5.73
CA LEU A 33 -5.14 13.36 4.64
C LEU A 33 -5.30 12.00 3.96
N SER A 34 -6.02 11.96 2.83
CA SER A 34 -6.02 10.80 1.95
C SER A 34 -4.57 10.55 1.53
N ASN A 35 -3.96 9.50 2.10
CA ASN A 35 -2.64 9.05 1.70
C ASN A 35 -2.75 8.47 0.30
N GLY A 36 -1.82 8.84 -0.58
CA GLY A 36 -1.83 8.35 -1.94
C GLY A 36 -1.53 6.85 -2.00
N ILE A 37 -1.72 6.25 -3.17
CA ILE A 37 -1.36 4.87 -3.45
C ILE A 37 0.14 4.68 -3.19
N SER A 38 0.49 3.69 -2.36
CA SER A 38 1.85 3.45 -1.89
C SER A 38 2.11 1.97 -1.60
N CYS A 39 3.39 1.58 -1.65
CA CYS A 39 3.84 0.27 -1.20
C CYS A 39 3.62 0.14 0.31
N LYS A 40 3.09 -1.01 0.75
CA LYS A 40 2.79 -1.27 2.17
C LYS A 40 3.74 -2.31 2.76
N ASN A 41 4.30 -2.02 3.93
CA ASN A 41 5.08 -2.98 4.71
C ASN A 41 4.19 -3.99 5.47
N GLU A 42 4.78 -4.91 6.23
CA GLU A 42 4.06 -5.94 7.01
C GLU A 42 3.03 -5.37 7.99
N LYS A 43 3.25 -4.14 8.47
CA LYS A 43 2.41 -3.43 9.43
C LYS A 43 1.35 -2.54 8.78
N ASN A 44 1.24 -2.56 7.45
CA ASN A 44 0.37 -1.67 6.66
C ASN A 44 0.82 -0.21 6.64
N GLU A 45 2.10 0.06 6.90
CA GLU A 45 2.67 1.40 6.83
C GLU A 45 3.27 1.62 5.43
N ASP A 46 3.25 2.87 4.98
CA ASP A 46 3.77 3.29 3.68
C ASP A 46 5.30 3.20 3.67
N VAL A 47 5.86 2.65 2.60
CA VAL A 47 7.31 2.58 2.35
C VAL A 47 7.62 3.04 0.92
N ASP A 48 8.82 3.59 0.72
CA ASP A 48 9.27 4.03 -0.61
C ASP A 48 9.47 2.85 -1.55
N TRP A 49 9.97 1.73 -1.01
CA TRP A 49 10.12 0.50 -1.76
C TRP A 49 10.17 -0.71 -0.83
N TYR A 50 9.90 -1.88 -1.40
CA TYR A 50 10.22 -3.15 -0.78
C TYR A 50 10.61 -4.21 -1.81
N ILE A 51 11.39 -5.19 -1.35
CA ILE A 51 11.71 -6.40 -2.10
C ILE A 51 11.21 -7.59 -1.33
N ILE A 52 10.54 -8.51 -2.01
CA ILE A 52 10.11 -9.80 -1.49
C ILE A 52 10.87 -10.91 -2.21
N TYR A 53 11.39 -11.85 -1.45
CA TYR A 53 11.82 -13.15 -1.94
C TYR A 53 10.92 -14.25 -1.36
N LYS A 54 10.01 -14.75 -2.18
CA LYS A 54 9.17 -15.89 -1.86
C LYS A 54 10.01 -17.15 -1.97
N ILE A 55 10.08 -17.90 -0.88
CA ILE A 55 11.01 -19.01 -0.69
C ILE A 55 10.43 -20.26 -1.36
N PRO A 56 11.21 -21.02 -2.16
CA PRO A 56 10.74 -22.29 -2.72
C PRO A 56 10.29 -23.26 -1.63
N ILE A 57 9.64 -24.36 -2.02
CA ILE A 57 9.33 -25.42 -1.06
C ILE A 57 10.64 -25.95 -0.45
N ILE A 58 10.75 -25.89 0.87
CA ILE A 58 11.86 -26.46 1.64
C ILE A 58 11.28 -27.50 2.60
N GLU A 59 11.69 -28.76 2.43
CA GLU A 59 11.20 -29.89 3.23
C GLU A 59 11.60 -29.80 4.71
N SER A 60 12.77 -29.20 5.00
CA SER A 60 13.22 -28.94 6.37
C SER A 60 12.55 -27.67 6.91
N GLU A 61 11.56 -27.82 7.78
CA GLU A 61 10.76 -26.72 8.31
C GLU A 61 11.18 -26.32 9.72
N LYS A 62 11.36 -25.01 9.96
CA LYS A 62 11.33 -24.46 11.32
C LYS A 62 9.86 -24.33 11.72
N LYS A 63 9.46 -24.91 12.86
CA LYS A 63 8.08 -24.88 13.36
C LYS A 63 7.54 -23.44 13.36
N GLY A 64 6.36 -23.24 12.76
CA GLY A 64 5.72 -21.92 12.64
C GLY A 64 6.18 -21.10 11.43
N SER A 65 6.99 -21.67 10.53
CA SER A 65 7.25 -21.09 9.20
C SER A 65 6.30 -21.65 8.15
N TYR A 66 6.32 -21.06 6.96
CA TYR A 66 5.53 -21.46 5.80
C TYR A 66 6.40 -22.10 4.69
N LEU A 67 7.56 -22.64 5.09
CA LEU A 67 8.60 -23.11 4.18
C LEU A 67 8.16 -24.36 3.41
N ARG A 68 7.55 -25.33 4.11
CA ARG A 68 7.14 -26.60 3.50
C ARG A 68 5.95 -26.44 2.56
N SER A 69 5.10 -25.45 2.82
CA SER A 69 3.96 -25.12 1.96
C SER A 69 4.32 -24.23 0.77
N GLY A 70 5.57 -23.74 0.69
CA GLY A 70 6.04 -22.89 -0.41
C GLY A 70 5.32 -21.53 -0.44
N ILE A 71 4.89 -21.03 0.71
CA ILE A 71 4.19 -19.74 0.86
C ILE A 71 4.85 -18.83 1.91
N ALA A 72 6.05 -19.21 2.37
CA ALA A 72 6.95 -18.33 3.09
C ALA A 72 7.58 -17.30 2.16
N TYR A 73 7.87 -16.12 2.70
CA TYR A 73 8.69 -15.14 2.03
C TYR A 73 9.57 -14.39 3.03
N ALA A 74 10.73 -13.97 2.54
CA ALA A 74 11.55 -12.98 3.19
C ALA A 74 11.36 -11.63 2.50
N TYR A 75 11.61 -10.53 3.22
CA TYR A 75 11.50 -9.18 2.67
C TYR A 75 12.60 -8.25 3.16
N LEU A 76 12.77 -7.16 2.41
CA LEU A 76 13.54 -5.96 2.71
C LEU A 76 12.66 -4.75 2.40
N THR A 77 12.78 -3.68 3.15
CA THR A 77 11.99 -2.46 2.99
C THR A 77 12.89 -1.23 3.07
N SER A 78 12.41 -0.10 2.55
CA SER A 78 13.14 1.16 2.62
C SER A 78 13.35 1.68 4.05
N ASP A 79 12.45 1.33 4.99
CA ASP A 79 12.53 1.69 6.41
C ASP A 79 13.42 0.75 7.24
N ASP A 80 13.75 -0.44 6.73
CA ASP A 80 14.69 -1.38 7.35
C ASP A 80 15.50 -2.15 6.26
N PRO A 81 16.52 -1.49 5.68
CA PRO A 81 17.31 -2.05 4.59
C PRO A 81 18.45 -2.97 5.08
N ASP A 82 18.65 -3.13 6.39
CA ASP A 82 19.87 -3.72 6.97
C ASP A 82 19.93 -5.25 6.87
N GLY A 83 18.82 -5.93 6.55
CA GLY A 83 18.85 -7.38 6.36
C GLY A 83 17.49 -8.04 6.11
N TRP A 84 17.56 -9.18 5.43
CA TRP A 84 16.37 -9.97 5.10
C TRP A 84 15.63 -10.42 6.35
N LYS A 85 14.32 -10.15 6.40
CA LYS A 85 13.43 -10.64 7.45
C LYS A 85 12.54 -11.73 6.91
N LEU A 86 12.51 -12.89 7.56
CA LEU A 86 11.53 -13.92 7.27
C LEU A 86 10.16 -13.48 7.82
N SER A 87 9.16 -13.34 6.95
CA SER A 87 7.82 -12.97 7.38
C SER A 87 7.14 -14.09 8.17
N SER A 88 6.40 -13.71 9.21
CA SER A 88 5.47 -14.58 9.93
C SER A 88 4.08 -14.63 9.29
N ILE A 89 3.86 -13.91 8.19
CA ILE A 89 2.64 -13.89 7.39
C ILE A 89 2.88 -14.75 6.14
N ASN A 90 1.84 -15.48 5.70
CA ASN A 90 1.95 -16.22 4.45
C ASN A 90 1.72 -15.29 3.25
N ILE A 91 2.43 -15.52 2.15
CA ILE A 91 2.35 -14.64 0.96
C ILE A 91 0.97 -14.63 0.29
N GLN A 92 0.08 -15.57 0.62
CA GLN A 92 -1.28 -15.60 0.06
C GLN A 92 -2.28 -14.76 0.87
N SER A 93 -1.87 -14.29 2.04
CA SER A 93 -2.72 -13.53 2.93
C SER A 93 -2.97 -12.13 2.36
N GLN A 94 -4.18 -11.62 2.50
CA GLN A 94 -4.48 -10.20 2.27
C GLN A 94 -3.63 -9.28 3.17
N ASN A 95 -3.16 -9.80 4.31
CA ASN A 95 -2.26 -9.07 5.23
C ASN A 95 -0.77 -9.19 4.86
N SER A 96 -0.42 -9.91 3.79
CA SER A 96 0.96 -9.90 3.27
C SER A 96 1.27 -8.54 2.64
N MET A 97 2.54 -8.18 2.49
CA MET A 97 2.93 -6.93 1.81
C MET A 97 2.34 -6.80 0.40
N LEU A 98 2.31 -7.91 -0.36
CA LEU A 98 1.66 -7.96 -1.67
C LEU A 98 0.15 -7.71 -1.58
N GLY A 99 -0.51 -8.33 -0.60
CA GLY A 99 -1.94 -8.16 -0.34
C GLY A 99 -2.29 -6.73 0.04
N ARG A 100 -1.61 -6.18 1.05
CA ARG A 100 -1.81 -4.82 1.55
C ARG A 100 -1.59 -3.75 0.48
N THR A 101 -0.54 -3.90 -0.33
CA THR A 101 -0.25 -2.96 -1.42
C THR A 101 -1.38 -2.96 -2.45
N LEU A 102 -1.87 -4.15 -2.85
CA LEU A 102 -2.97 -4.24 -3.80
C LEU A 102 -4.29 -3.74 -3.19
N THR A 103 -4.56 -4.04 -1.92
CA THR A 103 -5.73 -3.54 -1.19
C THR A 103 -5.74 -2.02 -1.11
N GLY A 104 -4.61 -1.38 -0.79
CA GLY A 104 -4.53 0.08 -0.74
C GLY A 104 -4.85 0.75 -2.07
N PHE A 105 -4.41 0.17 -3.20
CA PHE A 105 -4.85 0.59 -4.53
C PHE A 105 -6.36 0.35 -4.74
N ARG A 106 -6.85 -0.84 -4.38
CA ARG A 106 -8.24 -1.23 -4.64
C ARG A 106 -9.24 -0.37 -3.86
N GLU A 107 -8.92 -0.01 -2.63
CA GLU A 107 -9.71 0.89 -1.79
C GLU A 107 -9.93 2.24 -2.50
N LYS A 108 -8.91 2.80 -3.14
CA LYS A 108 -9.02 4.05 -3.92
C LYS A 108 -9.96 3.93 -5.11
N VAL A 109 -9.93 2.80 -5.81
CA VAL A 109 -10.87 2.53 -6.90
C VAL A 109 -12.30 2.39 -6.38
N ASP A 110 -12.49 1.74 -5.22
CA ASP A 110 -13.80 1.54 -4.60
C ASP A 110 -14.38 2.83 -4.00
N GLU A 111 -13.53 3.79 -3.63
CA GLU A 111 -13.87 5.15 -3.20
C GLU A 111 -14.20 6.11 -4.37
N ASP A 112 -14.20 5.61 -5.62
CA ASP A 112 -14.42 6.40 -6.85
C ASP A 112 -13.41 7.55 -7.02
N GLU A 113 -12.16 7.35 -6.54
CA GLU A 113 -11.06 8.28 -6.78
C GLU A 113 -10.49 8.12 -8.20
N ASP A 114 -9.88 9.19 -8.72
CA ASP A 114 -9.21 9.19 -10.03
C ASP A 114 -7.94 8.33 -9.99
N VAL A 115 -8.07 7.06 -10.41
CA VAL A 115 -6.98 6.08 -10.43
C VAL A 115 -6.73 5.55 -11.84
N ALA A 116 -5.48 5.65 -12.30
CA ALA A 116 -5.01 5.01 -13.52
C ALA A 116 -4.23 3.73 -13.18
N TYR A 117 -4.54 2.60 -13.82
CA TYR A 117 -3.83 1.34 -13.57
C TYR A 117 -3.64 0.49 -14.84
N LEU A 118 -2.54 -0.27 -14.87
CA LEU A 118 -2.18 -1.19 -15.94
C LEU A 118 -1.59 -2.46 -15.32
N PHE A 119 -2.18 -3.62 -15.63
CA PHE A 119 -1.64 -4.93 -15.24
C PHE A 119 -1.04 -5.61 -16.47
N TYR A 120 0.19 -6.11 -16.34
CA TYR A 120 0.91 -6.80 -17.39
C TYR A 120 1.45 -8.13 -16.85
N ASN A 121 1.27 -9.21 -17.60
CA ASN A 121 1.82 -10.52 -17.26
C ASN A 121 1.81 -11.39 -18.51
N ASP A 122 2.97 -11.89 -18.97
CA ASP A 122 3.04 -12.85 -20.08
C ASP A 122 2.38 -14.19 -19.78
N GLN A 123 1.99 -14.44 -18.54
CA GLN A 123 1.16 -15.56 -18.14
C GLN A 123 0.01 -15.03 -17.30
N ALA A 124 -0.86 -14.20 -17.92
CA ALA A 124 -1.97 -13.53 -17.26
C ALA A 124 -2.93 -14.50 -16.54
N PRO A 125 -3.65 -14.03 -15.49
CA PRO A 125 -4.69 -14.83 -14.85
C PRO A 125 -5.79 -15.23 -15.86
N ASP A 126 -6.46 -16.35 -15.61
CA ASP A 126 -7.54 -16.94 -16.42
C ASP A 126 -7.23 -17.28 -17.88
N THR A 127 -5.96 -17.22 -18.30
CA THR A 127 -5.56 -17.62 -19.64
C THR A 127 -4.27 -18.44 -19.63
N ASP A 128 -4.14 -19.33 -20.60
CA ASP A 128 -2.89 -20.05 -20.88
C ASP A 128 -2.15 -19.45 -22.09
N LYS A 129 -2.64 -18.31 -22.61
CA LYS A 129 -1.95 -17.57 -23.66
C LYS A 129 -0.71 -16.90 -23.08
N THR A 130 0.37 -16.91 -23.87
CA THR A 130 1.61 -16.22 -23.54
C THR A 130 1.83 -15.00 -24.43
N ALA A 131 2.34 -13.91 -23.83
CA ALA A 131 2.82 -12.74 -24.58
C ALA A 131 4.33 -12.84 -24.86
N VAL A 132 4.86 -12.03 -25.78
CA VAL A 132 6.26 -12.10 -26.22
C VAL A 132 7.23 -11.52 -25.18
N GLY A 133 6.80 -10.54 -24.38
CA GLY A 133 7.65 -9.93 -23.35
C GLY A 133 7.58 -10.69 -22.03
N HIS A 134 8.69 -11.22 -21.52
CA HIS A 134 8.75 -11.91 -20.23
C HIS A 134 8.77 -10.94 -19.03
N LEU A 135 7.70 -10.17 -18.91
CA LEU A 135 7.50 -9.14 -17.89
C LEU A 135 6.15 -9.32 -17.20
N LYS A 136 6.15 -9.15 -15.88
CA LYS A 136 4.96 -9.29 -15.05
C LYS A 136 4.95 -8.23 -13.95
N GLY A 137 3.78 -7.68 -13.66
CA GLY A 137 3.64 -6.60 -12.71
C GLY A 137 2.39 -5.76 -12.94
N TYR A 138 2.32 -4.64 -12.25
CA TYR A 138 1.31 -3.63 -12.48
C TYR A 138 1.79 -2.24 -12.10
N LEU A 139 1.14 -1.24 -12.68
CA LEU A 139 1.21 0.15 -12.26
C LEU A 139 -0.17 0.57 -11.77
N ALA A 140 -0.23 1.33 -10.68
CA ALA A 140 -1.46 1.92 -10.19
C ALA A 140 -1.14 3.28 -9.55
N PHE A 141 -1.75 4.35 -10.05
CA PHE A 141 -1.47 5.73 -9.66
C PHE A 141 -2.75 6.50 -9.45
N ASP A 142 -2.82 7.26 -8.37
CA ASP A 142 -3.81 8.31 -8.16
C ASP A 142 -3.23 9.67 -8.57
N VAL A 143 -3.89 10.76 -8.19
CA VAL A 143 -3.45 12.13 -8.53
C VAL A 143 -2.20 12.60 -7.78
N LYS A 144 -1.73 11.86 -6.76
CA LYS A 144 -0.58 12.19 -5.90
C LYS A 144 0.60 11.24 -6.11
N SER A 145 0.36 9.94 -5.99
CA SER A 145 1.39 8.91 -6.05
C SER A 145 0.85 7.59 -6.64
N GLY A 146 1.76 6.64 -6.80
CA GLY A 146 1.39 5.30 -7.21
C GLY A 146 2.47 4.28 -6.94
N VAL A 147 2.16 3.04 -7.27
CA VAL A 147 3.06 1.91 -7.16
C VAL A 147 3.44 1.37 -8.52
N TRP A 148 4.71 1.04 -8.69
CA TRP A 148 5.18 0.14 -9.72
C TRP A 148 5.57 -1.19 -9.08
N MET A 149 4.73 -2.20 -9.31
CA MET A 149 4.97 -3.57 -8.91
C MET A 149 5.62 -4.33 -10.07
N ILE A 150 6.77 -4.95 -9.82
CA ILE A 150 7.51 -5.80 -10.77
C ILE A 150 7.70 -7.16 -10.12
N HIS A 151 7.35 -8.26 -10.78
CA HIS A 151 7.48 -9.59 -10.19
C HIS A 151 7.75 -10.69 -11.21
N SER A 152 8.09 -11.89 -10.70
CA SER A 152 8.23 -13.10 -11.50
C SER A 152 7.00 -14.04 -11.43
N ILE A 153 6.00 -13.69 -10.61
CA ILE A 153 4.87 -14.57 -10.25
C ILE A 153 3.91 -14.79 -11.46
N PRO A 154 3.81 -16.02 -12.01
CA PRO A 154 2.89 -16.32 -13.11
C PRO A 154 1.44 -16.29 -12.63
N LYS A 155 0.48 -15.88 -13.46
CA LYS A 155 -0.96 -15.83 -13.16
C LYS A 155 -1.36 -14.91 -12.00
N TYR A 156 -0.44 -14.02 -11.60
CA TYR A 156 -0.65 -13.01 -10.56
C TYR A 156 -0.71 -11.61 -11.19
N THR A 157 -1.60 -10.70 -10.82
CA THR A 157 -2.88 -10.87 -10.11
C THR A 157 -3.94 -10.11 -10.90
N LYS A 158 -5.18 -10.15 -10.45
CA LYS A 158 -6.25 -9.30 -10.96
C LYS A 158 -6.37 -8.01 -10.13
N PRO A 159 -6.95 -6.93 -10.68
CA PRO A 159 -7.11 -5.67 -9.93
C PRO A 159 -8.06 -5.77 -8.73
N ASP A 160 -8.99 -6.73 -8.71
CA ASP A 160 -10.06 -6.84 -7.71
C ASP A 160 -9.62 -7.49 -6.40
N LYS A 161 -8.60 -8.35 -6.43
CA LYS A 161 -8.17 -9.10 -5.24
C LYS A 161 -6.73 -9.61 -5.33
N HIS A 162 -6.12 -9.73 -4.17
CA HIS A 162 -4.84 -10.42 -4.04
C HIS A 162 -5.10 -11.93 -4.04
N GLU A 163 -4.71 -12.61 -5.11
CA GLU A 163 -4.82 -14.05 -5.23
C GLU A 163 -3.47 -14.65 -5.64
N PHE A 164 -2.70 -15.10 -4.66
CA PHE A 164 -1.41 -15.73 -4.93
C PHE A 164 -1.61 -17.14 -5.52
N PRO A 165 -1.13 -17.40 -6.75
CA PRO A 165 -1.53 -18.56 -7.52
C PRO A 165 -0.76 -19.82 -7.09
N SER A 166 -1.43 -20.97 -7.16
CA SER A 166 -0.89 -22.24 -6.67
C SER A 166 0.33 -22.72 -7.45
N ASN A 167 0.41 -22.43 -8.75
CA ASN A 167 1.55 -22.76 -9.61
C ASN A 167 2.83 -21.97 -9.26
N ALA A 168 2.72 -20.88 -8.50
CA ALA A 168 3.87 -20.11 -8.02
C ALA A 168 4.43 -20.63 -6.68
N ARG A 169 3.91 -21.73 -6.13
CA ARG A 169 4.34 -22.28 -4.82
C ARG A 169 5.65 -23.08 -4.88
N THR A 170 5.92 -23.81 -5.95
CA THR A 170 7.08 -24.73 -6.01
C THR A 170 8.41 -23.97 -6.03
N ASN A 171 8.53 -23.00 -6.92
CA ASN A 171 9.78 -22.29 -7.17
C ASN A 171 9.86 -20.99 -6.37
N GLY A 172 11.09 -20.49 -6.18
CA GLY A 172 11.30 -19.15 -5.67
C GLY A 172 10.71 -18.09 -6.60
N GLN A 173 10.23 -16.98 -6.03
CA GLN A 173 9.70 -15.85 -6.78
C GLN A 173 10.20 -14.55 -6.17
N MET A 174 10.33 -13.51 -6.98
CA MET A 174 10.69 -12.17 -6.51
C MET A 174 9.58 -11.18 -6.85
N ALA A 175 9.42 -10.19 -5.99
CA ALA A 175 8.62 -9.00 -6.26
C ALA A 175 9.34 -7.76 -5.73
N LEU A 176 9.27 -6.67 -6.48
CA LEU A 176 9.76 -5.34 -6.14
C LEU A 176 8.58 -4.38 -6.26
N CYS A 177 8.31 -3.65 -5.19
CA CYS A 177 7.37 -2.53 -5.20
C CYS A 177 8.15 -1.23 -5.04
N ILE A 178 7.82 -0.23 -5.84
CA ILE A 178 8.37 1.13 -5.74
C ILE A 178 7.19 2.11 -5.69
N THR A 179 7.17 2.95 -4.65
CA THR A 179 6.26 4.10 -4.55
C THR A 179 6.87 5.26 -5.32
N LEU A 180 6.09 5.87 -6.21
CA LEU A 180 6.52 6.96 -7.08
C LEU A 180 5.50 8.11 -7.00
N SER A 181 5.95 9.35 -7.20
CA SER A 181 5.03 10.46 -7.43
C SER A 181 4.33 10.27 -8.77
N THR A 182 3.09 10.75 -8.92
CA THR A 182 2.36 10.68 -10.19
C THR A 182 3.07 11.42 -11.32
N GLU A 183 3.84 12.45 -10.99
CA GLU A 183 4.70 13.17 -11.95
C GLU A 183 5.73 12.26 -12.63
N SER A 184 6.18 11.19 -11.95
CA SER A 184 7.15 10.23 -12.48
C SER A 184 6.63 9.45 -13.70
N LEU A 185 5.30 9.43 -13.92
CA LEU A 185 4.73 8.81 -15.12
C LEU A 185 5.15 9.52 -16.41
N ASN A 186 5.40 10.84 -16.35
CA ASN A 186 5.82 11.62 -17.52
C ASN A 186 7.23 11.26 -18.01
N ASP A 187 8.03 10.58 -17.19
CA ASP A 187 9.39 10.16 -17.57
C ASP A 187 9.38 8.85 -18.38
N ILE A 188 8.24 8.14 -18.42
CA ILE A 188 8.12 6.78 -18.95
C ILE A 188 6.99 6.63 -19.99
N CYS A 189 6.09 7.61 -20.10
CA CYS A 189 5.00 7.69 -21.07
C CYS A 189 5.25 8.81 -22.08
#